data_AF-A0A968MPC0-F1
#
_entry.id   AF-A0A968MPC0-F1
#
_cell.length_a   1.000
_cell.length_b   1.000
_cell.length_c   1.000
_cell.angle_alpha   90.00
_cell.angle_beta   90.00
_cell.angle_gamma   90.00
#
_symmetry.space_group_name_H-M   'P 1'
#
loop_
_entity.id
_entity.type
_entity.pdbx_description
1 polymer ?
#
loop_
_entity_poly.entity_id
_entity_poly.type
_entity_poly.pdbx_seq_one_letter_code
_entity_poly.pdbx_strand_id
1 'polypeptide(L)'
;MVDLAQEKGAVSVSMSTLQALLDLAPEIAWLSDGAGRTVACNDAFARRLTPNAPADSWTEQLEPEARATFIEALDRAVRQQEGFELTLRVRGAPDGPSWIEVHGRPLMTGEG
;
A
#
# COMPACT_ATOMS: atom_id res chain seq x y z
N MET A 1 20.61 27.45 12.90
CA MET A 1 19.38 26.84 13.44
C MET A 1 18.38 26.89 12.31
N VAL A 2 18.53 25.93 11.38
CA VAL A 2 17.61 25.81 10.23
C VAL A 2 16.28 25.27 10.74
N ASP A 3 15.25 25.71 10.04
CA ASP A 3 13.92 26.01 10.56
C ASP A 3 13.04 24.75 10.56
N LEU A 4 12.85 24.15 11.74
CA LEU A 4 12.03 22.95 11.95
C LEU A 4 10.60 23.10 11.39
N ALA A 5 10.09 24.34 11.29
CA ALA A 5 8.79 24.62 10.69
C ALA A 5 8.80 24.52 9.15
N GLN A 6 9.93 24.83 8.50
CA GLN A 6 10.11 24.64 7.06
C GLN A 6 10.21 23.15 6.70
N GLU A 7 10.92 22.35 7.51
CA GLU A 7 11.01 20.90 7.35
C GLU A 7 9.64 20.21 7.55
N LYS A 8 8.89 20.61 8.59
CA LYS A 8 7.52 20.12 8.84
C LYS A 8 6.55 20.51 7.71
N GLY A 9 6.66 21.74 7.20
CA GLY A 9 5.81 22.25 6.12
C GLY A 9 6.05 21.51 4.79
N ALA A 10 7.30 21.28 4.41
CA ALA A 10 7.64 20.58 3.18
C ALA A 10 7.17 19.11 3.18
N VAL A 11 7.35 18.40 4.30
CA VAL A 11 6.85 17.03 4.47
C VAL A 11 5.33 16.98 4.43
N SER A 12 4.64 17.94 5.06
CA SER A 12 3.18 18.01 5.04
C SER A 12 2.61 18.25 3.64
N VAL A 13 3.25 19.11 2.83
CA VAL A 13 2.83 19.36 1.44
C VAL A 13 3.07 18.12 0.59
N SER A 14 4.23 17.48 0.73
CA SER A 14 4.57 16.25 -0.03
C SER A 14 3.57 15.11 0.25
N MET A 15 3.19 14.91 1.52
CA MET A 15 2.20 13.89 1.89
C MET A 15 0.79 14.23 1.38
N SER A 16 0.42 15.51 1.40
CA SER A 16 -0.86 15.98 0.84
C SER A 16 -0.92 15.76 -0.68
N THR A 17 0.17 16.01 -1.40
CA THR A 17 0.25 15.75 -2.84
C THR A 17 0.19 14.26 -3.15
N LEU A 18 0.90 13.43 -2.41
CA LEU A 18 0.84 11.97 -2.57
C LEU A 18 -0.58 11.45 -2.38
N GLN A 19 -1.26 11.88 -1.31
CA GLN A 19 -2.64 11.47 -1.04
C GLN A 19 -3.57 11.88 -2.18
N ALA A 20 -3.46 13.13 -2.66
CA ALA A 20 -4.27 13.61 -3.78
C ALA A 20 -4.06 12.78 -5.06
N LEU A 21 -2.82 12.35 -5.35
CA LEU A 21 -2.54 11.49 -6.50
C LEU A 21 -3.15 10.09 -6.35
N LEU A 22 -3.11 9.51 -5.15
CA LEU A 22 -3.74 8.21 -4.87
C LEU A 22 -5.27 8.29 -5.00
N ASP A 23 -5.88 9.39 -4.54
CA ASP A 23 -7.33 9.58 -4.58
C ASP A 23 -7.88 9.82 -5.99
N LEU A 24 -7.02 10.21 -6.96
CA LEU A 24 -7.39 10.27 -8.38
C LEU A 24 -7.54 8.89 -9.02
N ALA A 25 -6.92 7.84 -8.46
CA ALA A 25 -7.05 6.50 -8.98
C ALA A 25 -8.42 5.91 -8.60
N PRO A 26 -9.22 5.44 -9.57
CA PRO A 26 -10.51 4.81 -9.28
C PRO A 26 -10.35 3.40 -8.67
N GLU A 27 -9.19 2.77 -8.87
CA GLU A 27 -8.88 1.43 -8.39
C GLU A 27 -8.19 1.46 -7.03
N ILE A 28 -8.14 0.31 -6.34
CA ILE A 28 -7.46 0.18 -5.05
C ILE A 28 -5.98 0.52 -5.23
N ALA A 29 -5.49 1.53 -4.50
CA ALA A 29 -4.10 1.95 -4.55
C ALA A 29 -3.54 2.19 -3.14
N TRP A 30 -2.31 1.75 -2.91
CA TRP A 30 -1.57 1.99 -1.69
C TRP A 30 -0.07 2.07 -1.96
N LEU A 31 0.63 2.72 -1.05
CA LEU A 31 2.08 2.79 -0.99
C LEU A 31 2.53 2.13 0.30
N SER A 32 3.56 1.29 0.22
CA SER A 32 4.22 0.71 1.38
C SER A 32 5.67 1.19 1.48
N ASP A 33 6.22 1.25 2.69
CA ASP A 33 7.65 1.44 2.89
C ASP A 33 8.44 0.14 2.64
N GLY A 34 9.77 0.20 2.71
CA GLY A 34 10.64 -0.96 2.52
C GLY A 34 10.49 -2.06 3.58
N ALA A 35 9.78 -1.80 4.69
CA ALA A 35 9.41 -2.79 5.69
C ALA A 35 8.01 -3.38 5.45
N GLY A 36 7.33 -2.98 4.38
CA GLY A 36 6.00 -3.45 4.01
C GLY A 36 4.86 -2.79 4.79
N ARG A 37 5.12 -1.70 5.53
CA ARG A 37 4.07 -0.94 6.22
C ARG A 37 3.40 0.03 5.26
N THR A 38 2.10 0.16 5.34
CA THR A 38 1.31 1.07 4.50
C THR A 38 1.60 2.51 4.91
N VAL A 39 2.16 3.29 3.99
CA VAL A 39 2.49 4.71 4.16
C VAL A 39 1.30 5.59 3.76
N ALA A 40 0.60 5.21 2.69
CA ALA A 40 -0.57 5.91 2.19
C ALA A 40 -1.46 4.94 1.42
N CYS A 41 -2.76 5.20 1.39
CA CYS A 41 -3.73 4.45 0.58
C CYS A 41 -4.89 5.36 0.17
N ASN A 42 -5.56 5.03 -0.92
CA ASN A 42 -6.74 5.78 -1.34
C ASN A 42 -8.01 5.32 -0.64
N ASP A 43 -9.07 6.08 -0.82
CA ASP A 43 -10.41 5.78 -0.33
C ASP A 43 -10.94 4.41 -0.80
N ALA A 44 -10.61 3.99 -2.03
CA ALA A 44 -11.04 2.69 -2.56
C ALA A 44 -10.43 1.54 -1.74
N PHE A 45 -9.14 1.63 -1.41
CA PHE A 45 -8.46 0.70 -0.52
C PHE A 45 -9.13 0.66 0.86
N ALA A 46 -9.30 1.81 1.49
CA ALA A 46 -9.86 1.90 2.84
C ALA A 46 -11.28 1.32 2.89
N ARG A 47 -12.16 1.73 1.98
CA ARG A 47 -13.54 1.21 1.95
C ARG A 47 -13.60 -0.28 1.68
N ARG A 48 -12.73 -0.81 0.81
CA ARG A 48 -12.89 -2.16 0.27
C ARG A 48 -12.13 -3.23 1.02
N LEU A 49 -10.98 -2.87 1.59
CA LEU A 49 -10.09 -3.80 2.26
C LEU A 49 -10.03 -3.53 3.77
N THR A 50 -10.17 -2.30 4.24
CA THR A 50 -10.01 -2.00 5.68
C THR A 50 -11.05 -1.00 6.20
N PRO A 51 -12.37 -1.20 5.94
CA PRO A 51 -13.39 -0.18 6.18
C PRO A 51 -13.50 0.27 7.64
N ASN A 52 -13.05 -0.55 8.59
CA ASN A 52 -13.03 -0.26 10.02
C ASN A 52 -11.76 -0.80 10.69
N ALA A 53 -10.65 -0.90 9.96
CA ALA A 53 -9.41 -1.48 10.45
C ALA A 53 -8.19 -0.67 9.99
N PRO A 54 -7.03 -0.81 10.64
CA PRO A 54 -5.79 -0.20 10.16
C PRO A 54 -5.44 -0.71 8.76
N ALA A 55 -4.88 0.16 7.90
CA ALA A 55 -4.53 -0.22 6.53
C ALA A 55 -3.66 -1.48 6.48
N ASP A 56 -2.69 -1.63 7.39
CA ASP A 56 -1.77 -2.77 7.47
C ASP A 56 -2.44 -4.12 7.74
N SER A 57 -3.66 -4.13 8.29
CA SER A 57 -4.36 -5.37 8.62
C SER A 57 -5.03 -6.02 7.40
N TRP A 58 -4.99 -5.41 6.22
CA TRP A 58 -5.70 -5.94 5.06
C TRP A 58 -5.28 -7.37 4.70
N THR A 59 -3.99 -7.70 4.90
CA THR A 59 -3.43 -9.03 4.62
C THR A 59 -3.99 -10.13 5.53
N GLU A 60 -4.62 -9.79 6.65
CA GLU A 60 -5.29 -10.73 7.56
C GLU A 60 -6.57 -11.31 6.94
N GLN A 61 -7.10 -10.68 5.89
CA GLN A 61 -8.26 -11.18 5.15
C GLN A 61 -7.92 -12.29 4.15
N LEU A 62 -6.62 -12.53 3.92
CA LEU A 62 -6.13 -13.58 3.03
C LEU A 62 -6.09 -14.93 3.75
N GLU A 63 -6.08 -16.01 2.98
CA GLU A 63 -5.64 -17.32 3.48
C GLU A 63 -4.19 -17.27 3.97
N PRO A 64 -3.79 -18.02 5.01
CA PRO A 64 -2.42 -18.02 5.52
C PRO A 64 -1.37 -18.25 4.41
N GLU A 65 -1.65 -19.16 3.49
CA GLU A 65 -0.79 -19.49 2.35
C GLU A 65 -0.71 -18.33 1.35
N ALA A 66 -1.84 -17.68 1.08
CA ALA A 66 -1.92 -16.51 0.20
C ALA A 66 -1.20 -15.30 0.81
N ARG A 67 -1.31 -15.11 2.14
CA ARG A 67 -0.58 -14.09 2.89
C ARG A 67 0.93 -14.31 2.81
N ALA A 68 1.39 -15.55 3.02
CA ALA A 68 2.80 -15.89 2.89
C ALA A 68 3.33 -15.59 1.48
N THR A 69 2.59 -16.01 0.46
CA THR A 69 2.92 -15.73 -0.96
C THR A 69 3.04 -14.23 -1.25
N PHE A 70 2.11 -13.43 -0.73
CA PHE A 70 2.14 -11.98 -0.89
C PHE A 70 3.38 -11.35 -0.20
N ILE A 71 3.68 -11.75 1.03
CA ILE A 71 4.83 -11.22 1.78
C ILE A 71 6.14 -11.57 1.06
N GLU A 72 6.29 -12.81 0.59
CA GLU A 72 7.47 -13.24 -0.18
C GLU A 72 7.63 -12.45 -1.49
N ALA A 73 6.53 -12.18 -2.19
CA ALA A 73 6.56 -11.39 -3.43
C ALA A 73 6.95 -9.93 -3.16
N LEU A 74 6.41 -9.33 -2.09
CA LEU A 74 6.74 -7.97 -1.67
C LEU A 74 8.23 -7.86 -1.29
N ASP A 75 8.71 -8.79 -0.47
CA ASP A 75 10.10 -8.84 -0.01
C ASP A 75 11.09 -9.08 -1.17
N ARG A 76 10.72 -9.94 -2.13
CA ARG A 76 11.47 -10.10 -3.38
C ARG A 76 11.49 -8.80 -4.19
N ALA A 77 10.36 -8.12 -4.32
CA ALA A 77 10.26 -6.90 -5.10
C ALA A 77 11.10 -5.76 -4.54
N VAL A 78 11.15 -5.63 -3.21
CA VAL A 78 12.03 -4.67 -2.55
C VAL A 78 13.51 -5.02 -2.79
N ARG A 79 13.90 -6.29 -2.55
CA ARG A 79 15.30 -6.70 -2.68
C ARG A 79 15.84 -6.69 -4.10
N GLN A 80 15.02 -7.10 -5.05
CA GLN A 80 15.43 -7.27 -6.46
C GLN A 80 15.07 -6.04 -7.30
N GLN A 81 14.31 -5.09 -6.75
CA GLN A 81 13.78 -3.94 -7.47
C GLN A 81 12.94 -4.34 -8.69
N GLU A 82 12.30 -5.50 -8.62
CA GLU A 82 11.45 -6.05 -9.67
C GLU A 82 9.99 -6.05 -9.21
N GLY A 83 9.08 -5.71 -10.12
CA GLY A 83 7.64 -5.75 -9.83
C GLY A 83 7.11 -7.17 -9.63
N PHE A 84 5.89 -7.28 -9.10
CA PHE A 84 5.15 -8.54 -9.06
C PHE A 84 3.69 -8.34 -9.43
N GLU A 85 3.06 -9.43 -9.83
CA GLU A 85 1.64 -9.52 -10.13
C GLU A 85 1.09 -10.78 -9.45
N LEU A 86 0.03 -10.64 -8.67
CA LEU A 86 -0.59 -11.74 -7.93
C LEU A 86 -2.11 -11.64 -8.01
N THR A 87 -2.79 -12.77 -8.10
CA THR A 87 -4.24 -12.86 -7.93
C THR A 87 -4.54 -13.51 -6.58
N LEU A 88 -5.17 -12.77 -5.69
CA LEU A 88 -5.40 -13.16 -4.29
C LEU A 88 -6.89 -13.19 -3.97
N ARG A 89 -7.30 -14.11 -3.10
CA ARG A 89 -8.67 -14.17 -2.60
C ARG A 89 -8.78 -13.45 -1.26
N VAL A 90 -9.65 -12.44 -1.19
CA VAL A 90 -9.96 -11.67 0.01
C VAL A 90 -11.27 -12.16 0.60
N ARG A 91 -11.29 -12.52 1.88
CA ARG A 91 -12.51 -13.04 2.55
C ARG A 91 -13.38 -11.95 3.18
N GLY A 92 -12.75 -10.91 3.74
CA GLY A 92 -13.38 -9.90 4.62
C GLY A 92 -13.93 -8.66 3.92
N ALA A 93 -14.00 -8.72 2.61
CA ALA A 93 -14.63 -7.72 1.75
C ALA A 93 -16.07 -7.35 2.19
N PRO A 94 -16.46 -6.05 2.16
CA PRO A 94 -17.83 -5.61 2.42
C PRO A 94 -18.91 -6.36 1.61
N ASP A 95 -18.62 -6.66 0.34
CA ASP A 95 -19.54 -7.34 -0.59
C ASP A 95 -19.41 -8.88 -0.53
N GLY A 96 -18.65 -9.41 0.42
CA GLY A 96 -18.33 -10.84 0.53
C GLY A 96 -17.10 -11.25 -0.28
N PRO A 97 -16.67 -12.53 -0.15
CA PRO A 97 -15.38 -12.98 -0.65
C PRO A 97 -15.17 -12.72 -2.15
N SER A 98 -14.05 -12.12 -2.50
CA SER A 98 -13.74 -11.71 -3.88
C SER A 98 -12.28 -11.99 -4.24
N TRP A 99 -12.00 -12.08 -5.54
CA TRP A 99 -10.65 -12.06 -6.06
C TRP A 99 -10.20 -10.62 -6.29
N ILE A 100 -8.93 -10.34 -6.01
CA ILE A 100 -8.26 -9.10 -6.38
C ILE A 100 -6.99 -9.43 -7.16
N GLU A 101 -6.65 -8.56 -8.09
CA GLU A 101 -5.35 -8.58 -8.75
C GLU A 101 -4.48 -7.49 -8.13
N VAL A 102 -3.26 -7.85 -7.76
CA VAL A 102 -2.32 -6.97 -7.08
C VAL A 102 -1.10 -6.79 -7.96
N HIS A 103 -0.85 -5.53 -8.32
CA HIS A 103 0.31 -5.12 -9.11
C HIS A 103 1.24 -4.31 -8.21
N GLY A 104 2.36 -4.91 -7.81
CA GLY A 104 3.40 -4.23 -7.03
C GLY A 104 4.50 -3.70 -7.93
N ARG A 105 4.88 -2.43 -7.76
CA ARG A 105 6.05 -1.83 -8.41
C ARG A 105 6.90 -1.10 -7.35
N PRO A 106 8.19 -1.44 -7.19
CA PRO A 106 9.06 -0.72 -6.26
C PRO A 106 9.28 0.71 -6.77
N LEU A 107 9.16 1.68 -5.88
CA LEU A 107 9.48 3.07 -6.16
C LEU A 107 10.86 3.39 -5.60
N MET A 108 11.80 3.73 -6.49
CA MET A 108 13.11 4.22 -6.11
C MET A 108 13.04 5.73 -5.96
N THR A 109 12.94 6.22 -4.73
CA THR A 109 13.32 7.60 -4.43
C THR A 109 14.83 7.71 -4.57
N GLY A 110 15.35 8.82 -5.11
CA GLY A 110 16.77 8.96 -5.49
C GLY A 110 17.83 8.84 -4.37
N GLU A 111 17.44 8.42 -3.17
CA GLU A 111 18.33 7.88 -2.16
C GLU A 111 18.10 6.36 -2.14
N GLY A 112 19.02 5.64 -2.80
CA GLY A 112 18.93 4.21 -3.08
C GLY A 112 18.96 3.30 -1.87
#